data_AF-A0A532B5W4-F1
#
_entry.id   AF-A0A532B5W4-F1
#
_cell.length_a   1.000
_cell.length_b   1.000
_cell.length_c   1.000
_cell.angle_alpha   90.00
_cell.angle_beta   90.00
_cell.angle_gamma   90.00
#
_symmetry.space_group_name_H-M   'P 1'
#
loop_
_entity.id
_entity.type
_entity.pdbx_description
1 polymer ?
#
loop_
_entity_poly.entity_id
_entity_poly.type
_entity_poly.pdbx_seq_one_letter_code
_entity_poly.pdbx_strand_id
1 'polypeptide(L)'
;ITQIAAPIGFVAVIAGWMTTEVGRQPWTVYGLLRTMESVSPSLTRSDVVVSLLGYIAVYLIIYPAGVFLMLRLVRKGPAVAAETDAEIEGGRPEAPVLAGAVELQKGEVR
;
A
#
# COMPACT_ATOMS: atom_id res chain seq x y z
N ILE A 1 -16.32 -2.13 18.67
CA ILE A 1 -17.27 -2.14 17.53
C ILE A 1 -16.65 -1.49 16.30
N THR A 2 -16.18 -0.24 16.37
CA THR A 2 -15.58 0.50 15.22
C THR A 2 -14.38 -0.20 14.56
N GLN A 3 -13.51 -0.85 15.34
CA GLN A 3 -12.34 -1.58 14.83
C GLN A 3 -12.71 -2.77 13.90
N ILE A 4 -13.88 -3.39 14.11
CA ILE A 4 -14.35 -4.51 13.28
C ILE A 4 -14.89 -4.00 11.93
N ALA A 5 -15.33 -2.74 11.87
CA ALA A 5 -15.80 -2.11 10.64
C ALA A 5 -14.66 -1.58 9.75
N ALA A 6 -13.41 -1.55 10.23
CA ALA A 6 -12.25 -1.09 9.48
C ALA A 6 -12.12 -1.67 8.05
N PRO A 7 -12.35 -2.99 7.80
CA PRO A 7 -12.26 -3.53 6.44
C PRO A 7 -13.46 -3.20 5.54
N ILE A 8 -14.59 -2.73 6.08
CA ILE A 8 -15.83 -2.54 5.30
C ILE A 8 -15.65 -1.47 4.21
N GLY A 9 -14.90 -0.40 4.48
CA GLY A 9 -14.61 0.63 3.48
C GLY A 9 -13.85 0.08 2.28
N PHE A 10 -12.87 -0.79 2.51
CA PHE A 10 -12.12 -1.44 1.44
C PHE A 10 -13.02 -2.33 0.58
N VAL A 11 -13.87 -3.14 1.22
CA VAL A 11 -14.83 -4.00 0.51
C VAL A 11 -15.81 -3.16 -0.32
N ALA A 12 -16.31 -2.06 0.23
CA ALA A 12 -17.23 -1.16 -0.49
C ALA A 12 -16.59 -0.56 -1.74
N VAL A 13 -15.31 -0.16 -1.69
CA VAL A 13 -14.56 0.35 -2.85
C VAL A 13 -14.45 -0.73 -3.93
N ILE A 14 -14.03 -1.95 -3.57
CA ILE A 14 -13.91 -3.06 -4.53
C ILE A 14 -15.28 -3.40 -5.15
N ALA A 15 -16.34 -3.43 -4.35
CA ALA A 15 -17.70 -3.70 -4.84
C ALA A 15 -18.19 -2.61 -5.82
N GLY A 16 -17.88 -1.34 -5.55
CA GLY A 16 -18.15 -0.23 -6.46
C GLY A 16 -17.47 -0.40 -7.81
N TRP A 17 -16.16 -0.70 -7.80
CA TRP A 17 -15.39 -0.99 -9.03
C TRP A 17 -15.95 -2.20 -9.79
N MET A 18 -16.29 -3.29 -9.09
CA MET A 18 -16.90 -4.46 -9.73
C MET A 18 -18.23 -4.11 -10.40
N THR A 19 -19.06 -3.28 -9.76
CA THR A 19 -20.34 -2.86 -10.33
C THR A 19 -20.15 -2.06 -11.62
N THR A 20 -19.19 -1.14 -11.66
CA THR A 20 -18.94 -0.32 -12.86
C THR A 20 -18.26 -1.12 -13.98
N GLU A 21 -17.34 -2.01 -13.64
CA GLU A 21 -16.57 -2.81 -14.61
C GLU A 21 -17.38 -3.97 -15.20
N VAL A 22 -18.10 -4.70 -14.36
CA VAL A 22 -18.97 -5.80 -14.82
C VAL A 22 -20.25 -5.25 -15.44
N GLY A 23 -20.78 -4.14 -14.92
CA GLY A 23 -22.00 -3.52 -15.43
C GLY A 23 -21.90 -3.03 -16.88
N ARG A 24 -20.69 -2.79 -17.40
CA ARG A 24 -20.47 -2.43 -18.80
C ARG A 24 -20.30 -3.61 -19.76
N GLN A 25 -20.22 -4.84 -19.26
CA GLN A 25 -20.20 -6.02 -20.11
C GLN A 25 -21.49 -6.07 -20.96
N PRO A 26 -21.44 -6.39 -22.27
CA PRO A 26 -20.33 -7.01 -23.02
C PRO A 26 -19.39 -6.02 -23.75
N TRP A 27 -19.31 -4.76 -23.31
CA TRP A 27 -18.56 -3.71 -24.01
C TRP A 27 -17.25 -3.34 -23.31
N THR A 28 -16.16 -3.26 -24.08
CA THR A 28 -14.92 -2.58 -23.66
C THR A 28 -15.07 -1.09 -23.86
N VAL A 29 -15.60 -0.70 -25.03
CA VAL A 29 -15.99 0.66 -25.37
C VAL A 29 -17.42 0.62 -25.89
N TYR A 30 -18.34 1.31 -25.21
CA TYR A 30 -19.76 1.26 -25.53
C TYR A 30 -20.05 1.60 -27.00
N GLY A 31 -20.79 0.72 -27.67
CA GLY A 31 -21.20 0.88 -29.06
C GLY A 31 -20.07 0.80 -30.10
N LEU A 32 -18.82 0.59 -29.67
CA LEU A 32 -17.65 0.61 -30.55
C LEU A 32 -16.86 -0.70 -30.53
N LEU A 33 -16.61 -1.27 -29.34
CA LEU A 33 -15.74 -2.44 -29.19
C LEU A 33 -16.27 -3.40 -28.13
N ARG A 34 -16.53 -4.65 -28.52
CA ARG A 34 -16.95 -5.70 -27.58
C ARG A 34 -15.77 -6.31 -26.86
N THR A 35 -16.03 -6.84 -25.66
CA THR A 35 -15.01 -7.52 -24.86
C THR A 35 -14.41 -8.74 -25.55
N MET A 36 -15.22 -9.51 -26.29
CA MET A 36 -14.72 -10.66 -27.07
C MET A 36 -13.77 -10.28 -28.21
N GLU A 37 -13.93 -9.07 -28.76
CA GLU A 37 -13.10 -8.55 -29.87
C GLU A 37 -11.82 -7.88 -29.36
N SER A 38 -11.73 -7.63 -28.05
CA SER A 38 -10.61 -6.92 -27.41
C SER A 38 -9.42 -7.82 -27.04
N VAL A 39 -9.47 -9.11 -27.39
CA VAL A 39 -8.42 -10.08 -27.05
C VAL A 39 -7.28 -10.01 -28.07
N SER A 40 -6.03 -9.93 -27.60
CA SER A 40 -4.86 -9.87 -28.48
C SER A 40 -4.70 -11.16 -29.30
N PRO A 41 -4.64 -11.09 -30.64
CA PRO A 41 -4.56 -12.28 -31.50
C PRO A 41 -3.25 -13.07 -31.38
N SER A 42 -2.17 -12.43 -30.92
CA SER A 42 -0.82 -13.00 -30.84
C SER A 42 -0.55 -13.80 -29.57
N LEU A 43 -1.43 -13.73 -28.57
CA LEU A 43 -1.23 -14.38 -27.27
C LEU A 43 -1.77 -15.81 -27.28
N THR A 44 -0.95 -16.75 -26.83
CA THR A 44 -1.42 -18.13 -26.59
C THR A 44 -2.08 -18.24 -25.21
N ARG A 45 -2.93 -19.27 -25.03
CA ARG A 45 -3.57 -19.54 -23.73
C ARG A 45 -2.54 -19.78 -22.62
N SER A 46 -1.42 -20.41 -22.94
CA SER A 46 -0.33 -20.66 -21.99
C SER A 46 0.33 -19.38 -21.49
N ASP A 47 0.56 -18.39 -22.38
CA ASP A 47 1.21 -17.14 -22.01
C ASP A 47 0.38 -16.37 -20.97
N VAL A 48 -0.94 -16.34 -21.17
CA VAL A 48 -1.89 -15.69 -20.25
C VAL A 48 -1.92 -16.39 -18.90
N VAL A 49 -1.96 -17.73 -18.87
CA VAL A 49 -2.01 -18.49 -17.61
C VAL A 49 -0.70 -18.35 -16.84
N VAL A 50 0.45 -18.47 -17.50
CA VAL A 50 1.75 -18.35 -16.86
C VAL A 50 1.94 -16.95 -16.27
N SER A 51 1.63 -15.89 -17.03
CA SER A 51 1.72 -14.51 -16.54
C SER A 51 0.73 -14.24 -15.39
N LEU A 52 -0.52 -14.71 -15.48
CA LEU A 52 -1.51 -14.57 -14.42
C LEU A 52 -1.04 -15.24 -13.12
N LEU A 53 -0.50 -16.46 -13.21
CA LEU A 53 0.06 -17.16 -12.05
C LEU A 53 1.26 -16.40 -11.45
N GLY A 54 2.11 -15.82 -12.29
CA GLY A 54 3.20 -14.94 -11.87
C GLY A 54 2.69 -13.75 -11.06
N TYR A 55 1.69 -13.02 -11.57
CA TYR A 55 1.08 -11.90 -10.86
C TYR A 55 0.42 -12.32 -9.54
N ILE A 56 -0.32 -13.44 -9.54
CA ILE A 56 -0.94 -13.99 -8.32
C ILE A 56 0.14 -14.29 -7.27
N ALA A 57 1.22 -14.99 -7.65
CA ALA A 57 2.29 -15.34 -6.73
C ALA A 57 2.94 -14.09 -6.10
N VAL A 58 3.24 -13.08 -6.92
CA VAL A 58 3.82 -11.82 -6.43
C VAL A 58 2.85 -11.10 -5.49
N TYR A 59 1.57 -11.01 -5.83
CA TYR A 59 0.58 -10.32 -5.01
C TYR A 59 0.31 -11.04 -3.68
N LEU A 60 0.31 -12.37 -3.68
CA LEU A 60 0.20 -13.17 -2.46
C LEU A 60 1.39 -13.00 -1.51
N ILE A 61 2.55 -12.56 -2.00
CA ILE A 61 3.72 -12.28 -1.15
C ILE A 61 3.69 -10.83 -0.66
N ILE A 62 3.52 -9.88 -1.58
CA ILE A 62 3.66 -8.45 -1.27
C ILE A 62 2.52 -7.93 -0.39
N TYR A 63 1.27 -8.30 -0.68
CA TYR A 63 0.13 -7.77 0.08
C TYR A 63 0.15 -8.20 1.56
N PRO A 64 0.34 -9.49 1.91
CA PRO A 64 0.44 -9.89 3.31
C PRO A 64 1.65 -9.31 4.01
N ALA A 65 2.81 -9.22 3.34
CA ALA A 65 4.00 -8.58 3.91
C ALA A 65 3.74 -7.10 4.24
N GLY A 66 3.08 -6.37 3.33
CA GLY A 66 2.67 -4.98 3.51
C GLY A 66 1.67 -4.82 4.66
N VAL A 67 0.61 -5.64 4.69
CA VAL A 67 -0.39 -5.61 5.78
C VAL A 67 0.26 -5.97 7.12
N PHE A 68 1.15 -6.97 7.16
CA PHE A 68 1.89 -7.32 8.37
C PHE A 68 2.75 -6.16 8.86
N LEU A 69 3.48 -5.49 7.96
CA LEU A 69 4.30 -4.34 8.29
C LEU A 69 3.43 -3.18 8.82
N MET A 70 2.35 -2.83 8.13
CA MET A 70 1.42 -1.79 8.57
C MET A 70 0.83 -2.09 9.94
N LEU A 71 0.35 -3.32 10.16
CA LEU A 71 -0.17 -3.74 11.46
C LEU A 71 0.91 -3.73 12.54
N ARG A 72 2.14 -4.13 12.22
CA ARG A 72 3.28 -4.06 13.14
C ARG A 72 3.59 -2.61 13.53
N LEU A 73 3.58 -1.68 12.58
CA LEU A 73 3.82 -0.25 12.82
C LEU A 73 2.70 0.35 13.67
N VAL A 74 1.44 0.09 13.32
CA VAL A 74 0.27 0.58 14.07
C VAL A 74 0.28 0.05 15.51
N ARG A 75 0.64 -1.22 15.72
CA ARG A 75 0.75 -1.84 17.05
C ARG A 75 1.92 -1.31 17.88
N LYS A 76 3.03 -0.91 17.25
CA LYS A 76 4.17 -0.31 17.95
C LYS A 76 3.81 1.04 18.58
N GLY A 77 2.79 1.71 18.05
CA GLY A 77 2.39 3.04 18.45
C GLY A 77 3.41 4.10 18.00
N PRO A 78 3.07 5.40 18.09
CA PRO A 78 4.05 6.45 17.89
C PRO A 78 5.20 6.24 18.87
N ALA A 79 6.45 6.35 18.39
CA ALA A 79 7.57 6.49 19.30
C ALA A 79 7.26 7.73 20.13
N VAL A 80 7.12 7.56 21.45
CA VAL A 80 7.25 8.68 22.38
C VAL A 80 8.65 9.19 22.07
N ALA A 81 8.76 10.26 21.29
CA ALA A 81 9.93 11.11 21.36
C ALA A 81 10.06 11.35 22.85
N ALA A 82 11.13 10.85 23.46
CA ALA A 82 11.39 11.08 24.86
C ALA A 82 11.07 12.56 25.06
N GLU A 83 10.07 12.86 25.90
CA GLU A 83 9.90 14.18 26.44
C GLU A 83 11.21 14.39 27.21
N THR A 84 12.22 14.88 26.51
CA THR A 84 13.28 15.60 27.16
C THR A 84 12.54 16.80 27.70
N ASP A 85 12.21 16.77 28.98
CA ASP A 85 11.89 17.92 29.82
C ASP A 85 13.09 18.87 29.84
N ALA A 86 13.56 19.31 28.67
CA ALA A 86 14.44 20.43 28.53
C ALA A 86 13.53 21.65 28.66
N GLU A 87 13.57 22.25 29.84
CA GLU A 87 13.06 23.59 30.10
C GLU A 87 13.48 24.48 28.92
N ILE A 88 12.50 24.97 28.14
CA ILE A 88 12.74 25.80 26.98
C ILE A 88 13.24 27.15 27.48
N GLU A 89 14.56 27.28 27.63
CA GLU A 89 15.21 28.56 27.89
C GLU A 89 15.17 29.40 26.60
N GLY A 90 14.14 30.24 26.50
CA GLY A 90 14.17 31.48 25.73
C GLY A 90 14.60 31.41 24.26
N GLY A 91 13.72 30.93 23.38
CA GLY A 91 13.57 31.54 22.05
C GLY A 91 14.56 31.15 20.95
N ARG A 92 15.34 30.07 21.09
CA ARG A 92 16.03 29.46 19.94
C ARG A 92 15.32 28.18 19.51
N PRO A 93 14.68 28.15 18.32
CA PRO A 93 14.29 26.87 17.74
C PRO A 93 15.57 26.11 17.38
N GLU A 94 15.75 24.91 17.97
CA GLU A 94 16.81 24.01 17.54
C GLU A 94 16.58 23.56 16.09
N ALA A 95 17.67 23.35 15.36
CA ALA A 95 17.67 23.08 13.93
C ALA A 95 16.78 21.88 13.56
N PRO A 96 16.28 21.79 12.31
CA PRO A 96 15.33 20.76 11.91
C PRO A 96 15.91 19.37 12.15
N VAL A 97 15.11 18.47 12.75
CA VAL A 97 15.50 17.09 13.00
C VAL A 97 15.70 16.37 11.66
N LEU A 98 16.95 16.26 11.21
CA LEU A 98 17.35 15.41 10.10
C LEU A 98 17.37 13.96 10.60
N ALA A 99 16.43 13.14 10.09
CA ALA A 99 16.23 11.74 10.47
C ALA A 99 17.46 10.82 10.29
N GLY A 100 18.56 11.31 9.70
CA GLY A 100 19.79 10.55 9.46
C GLY A 100 20.94 10.79 10.45
N ALA A 101 20.84 11.75 11.39
CA ALA A 101 21.99 12.14 12.22
C ALA A 101 22.29 11.21 13.41
N VAL A 102 21.39 10.27 13.73
CA VAL A 102 21.54 9.38 14.90
C VAL A 102 22.67 8.34 14.73
N GLU A 103 23.12 8.05 13.50
CA GLU A 103 24.09 6.97 13.26
C GLU A 103 25.57 7.41 13.32
N LEU A 104 25.89 8.71 13.22
CA LEU A 104 27.28 9.15 13.03
C LEU A 104 28.05 9.48 14.32
N GLN A 105 27.41 9.54 15.50
CA GLN A 105 28.09 9.95 16.73
C GLN A 105 28.63 8.77 17.59
N LYS A 106 28.42 7.51 17.19
CA LYS A 106 28.82 6.33 17.98
C LYS A 106 30.22 5.79 17.64
N GLY A 107 30.96 6.43 16.74
CA GLY A 107 32.17 5.88 16.12
C GLY A 107 33.54 6.45 16.55
N GLU A 108 33.61 7.52 17.33
CA GLU A 108 34.89 8.20 17.61
C GLU A 108 35.09 8.47 19.09
N VAL A 109 35.48 7.43 19.84
CA VAL A 109 36.32 7.58 21.05
C VAL A 109 37.29 6.40 21.11
N ARG A 110 38.49 6.60 20.55
CA ARG A 110 39.74 5.97 20.96
C ARG A 110 40.86 7.00 20.84
#